data_AF-B3RJG6-F1
#
_entry.id   AF-B3RJG6-F1
#
_cell.length_a   1.000
_cell.length_b   1.000
_cell.length_c   1.000
_cell.angle_alpha   90.00
_cell.angle_beta   90.00
_cell.angle_gamma   90.00
#
_symmetry.space_group_name_H-M   'P 1'
#
loop_
_entity.id
_entity.type
_entity.pdbx_description
1 polymer ?
#
loop_
_entity_poly.entity_id
_entity_poly.type
_entity_poly.pdbx_seq_one_letter_code
_entity_poly.pdbx_strand_id
1 'polypeptide(L)'
;FDAEFRRFSFDKKQITSFDDFFDLIMRMHRLRENDYILAYTDPVHGDFLPINNNENFARAVSTAKPLLRLCVQRKGDQIRIFDSHNKGNKKSKLNSLQISLPSDFRKVSSIVDADVLPVTQRRVKLVRGNSSKPLGFYIRDGISIRVTSNGIEKVPGIFISRLISGGLAASTGLLAVNDEVLEVNGIEVAGKTLDQVTDMMVANSQNLIITVRPANQ
;
A
#
# COMPACT_ATOMS: atom_id res chain seq x y z
N PHE A 1 -20.10 -28.41 -0.31
CA PHE A 1 -18.86 -27.76 0.16
C PHE A 1 -18.34 -28.62 1.29
N ASP A 2 -17.32 -29.44 0.99
CA ASP A 2 -16.64 -30.27 1.99
C ASP A 2 -15.69 -29.36 2.79
N ALA A 3 -16.03 -29.11 4.05
CA ALA A 3 -15.08 -28.55 5.00
C ALA A 3 -14.22 -29.70 5.54
N GLU A 4 -12.90 -29.57 5.44
CA GLU A 4 -11.95 -30.54 5.99
C GLU A 4 -11.56 -30.13 7.42
N PHE A 5 -11.67 -31.06 8.37
CA PHE A 5 -11.27 -30.85 9.77
C PHE A 5 -10.09 -31.75 10.10
N ARG A 6 -8.99 -31.14 10.58
CA ARG A 6 -7.81 -31.88 11.06
C ARG A 6 -7.43 -31.43 12.46
N ARG A 7 -6.96 -32.37 13.26
CA ARG A 7 -6.37 -32.12 14.59
C ARG A 7 -4.94 -32.63 14.57
N PHE A 8 -4.00 -31.79 14.94
CA PHE A 8 -2.60 -32.16 15.06
C PHE A 8 -1.96 -31.39 16.21
N SER A 9 -0.83 -31.89 16.69
CA SER A 9 -0.01 -31.27 17.73
C SER A 9 1.37 -31.01 17.16
N PHE A 10 1.98 -29.89 17.53
CA PHE A 10 3.37 -29.60 17.22
C PHE A 10 4.03 -28.93 18.43
N ASP A 11 5.34 -29.05 18.53
CA ASP A 11 6.10 -28.40 19.60
C ASP A 11 6.23 -26.91 19.30
N LYS A 12 5.82 -26.07 20.26
CA LYS A 12 5.91 -24.60 20.18
C LYS A 12 7.34 -24.11 20.00
N LYS A 13 8.35 -24.92 20.34
CA LYS A 13 9.78 -24.58 20.20
C LYS A 13 10.32 -24.76 18.78
N GLN A 14 9.66 -25.56 17.95
CA GLN A 14 10.15 -25.90 16.61
C GLN A 14 9.79 -24.86 15.55
N ILE A 15 8.71 -24.09 15.76
CA ILE A 15 8.17 -23.15 14.78
C ILE A 15 8.14 -21.78 15.42
N THR A 16 9.04 -20.91 14.98
CA THR A 16 9.22 -19.57 15.56
C THR A 16 8.75 -18.46 14.61
N SER A 17 8.63 -18.75 13.33
CA SER A 17 8.14 -17.80 12.32
C SER A 17 6.74 -18.16 11.83
N PHE A 18 6.01 -17.14 11.39
CA PHE A 18 4.73 -17.30 10.71
C PHE A 18 4.88 -18.05 9.39
N ASP A 19 5.95 -17.80 8.63
CA ASP A 19 6.15 -18.42 7.32
C ASP A 19 6.34 -19.94 7.46
N ASP A 20 7.17 -20.39 8.41
CA ASP A 20 7.34 -21.82 8.71
C ASP A 20 6.03 -22.48 9.15
N PHE A 21 5.25 -21.76 9.96
CA PHE A 21 3.95 -22.23 10.40
C PHE A 21 2.96 -22.33 9.24
N PHE A 22 2.90 -21.31 8.39
CA PHE A 22 2.02 -21.26 7.24
C PHE A 22 2.33 -22.40 6.27
N ASP A 23 3.60 -22.61 5.94
CA ASP A 23 4.07 -23.71 5.09
C ASP A 23 3.70 -25.08 5.67
N LEU A 24 3.83 -25.25 6.98
CA LEU A 24 3.41 -26.49 7.64
C LEU A 24 1.92 -26.75 7.42
N ILE A 25 1.06 -25.73 7.62
CA ILE A 25 -0.39 -25.87 7.39
C ILE A 25 -0.69 -26.16 5.92
N MET A 26 -0.03 -25.49 4.98
CA MET A 26 -0.24 -25.72 3.55
C MET A 26 0.15 -27.15 3.16
N ARG A 27 1.32 -27.63 3.59
CA ARG A 27 1.78 -29.01 3.34
C ARG A 27 0.84 -30.04 3.96
N MET A 28 0.40 -29.80 5.20
CA MET A 28 -0.55 -30.65 5.93
C MET A 28 -1.86 -30.84 5.17
N HIS A 29 -2.41 -29.75 4.61
CA HIS A 29 -3.68 -29.76 3.89
C HIS A 29 -3.53 -29.98 2.37
N ARG A 30 -2.30 -30.21 1.88
CA ARG A 30 -1.99 -30.36 0.45
C ARG A 30 -2.51 -29.18 -0.39
N LEU A 31 -2.41 -27.98 0.18
CA LEU A 31 -2.86 -26.75 -0.45
C LEU A 31 -1.70 -26.10 -1.21
N ARG A 32 -2.03 -25.37 -2.29
CA ARG A 32 -1.05 -24.58 -3.03
C ARG A 32 -0.78 -23.28 -2.29
N GLU A 33 0.49 -23.03 -1.96
CA GLU A 33 0.96 -21.78 -1.37
C GLU A 33 0.52 -20.60 -2.27
N ASN A 34 0.10 -19.49 -1.65
CA ASN A 34 -0.32 -18.19 -2.22
C ASN A 34 -1.82 -17.86 -2.21
N ASP A 35 -2.71 -18.84 -2.21
CA ASP A 35 -4.15 -18.59 -2.35
C ASP A 35 -4.93 -18.69 -1.03
N TYR A 36 -4.28 -18.78 0.14
CA TYR A 36 -4.97 -19.03 1.41
C TYR A 36 -4.67 -17.98 2.47
N ILE A 37 -5.61 -17.81 3.39
CA ILE A 37 -5.58 -16.97 4.58
C ILE A 37 -5.69 -17.89 5.79
N LEU A 38 -4.88 -17.58 6.80
CA LEU A 38 -4.89 -18.26 8.09
C LEU A 38 -5.47 -17.35 9.16
N ALA A 39 -6.35 -17.89 9.99
CA ALA A 39 -6.95 -17.16 11.11
C ALA A 39 -7.26 -18.10 12.27
N TYR A 40 -7.44 -17.54 13.47
CA TYR A 40 -7.80 -18.29 14.67
C TYR A 40 -8.92 -17.60 15.44
N THR A 41 -9.64 -18.38 16.25
CA THR A 41 -10.58 -17.81 17.23
C THR A 41 -9.86 -17.66 18.57
N ASP A 42 -9.79 -16.43 19.09
CA ASP A 42 -9.27 -16.16 20.43
C ASP A 42 -10.19 -16.84 21.46
N PRO A 43 -9.70 -17.80 22.26
CA PRO A 43 -10.51 -18.48 23.25
C PRO A 43 -10.97 -17.58 24.41
N VAL A 44 -10.32 -16.44 24.63
CA VAL A 44 -10.67 -15.50 25.71
C VAL A 44 -11.82 -14.58 25.30
N HIS A 45 -11.70 -13.96 24.13
CA HIS A 45 -12.65 -12.95 23.67
C HIS A 45 -13.66 -13.50 22.65
N GLY A 46 -13.39 -14.64 22.04
CA GLY A 46 -14.19 -15.22 20.96
C GLY A 46 -13.94 -14.58 19.60
N ASP A 47 -12.97 -13.66 19.52
CA ASP A 47 -12.67 -12.89 18.30
C ASP A 47 -12.00 -13.75 17.24
N PHE A 48 -12.38 -13.56 15.98
CA PHE A 48 -11.73 -14.21 14.85
C PHE A 48 -10.62 -13.32 14.29
N LEU A 49 -9.38 -13.73 14.47
CA LEU A 49 -8.19 -12.90 14.22
C LEU A 49 -7.30 -13.53 13.15
N PRO A 50 -6.78 -12.73 12.19
CA PRO A 50 -5.88 -13.22 11.16
C PRO A 50 -4.51 -13.57 11.75
N ILE A 51 -3.89 -14.61 11.22
CA ILE A 51 -2.48 -14.93 11.44
C ILE A 51 -1.77 -14.65 10.12
N ASN A 52 -1.14 -13.48 10.02
CA ASN A 52 -0.52 -12.97 8.79
C ASN A 52 0.88 -12.38 9.03
N ASN A 53 1.40 -12.48 10.26
CA ASN A 53 2.72 -12.03 10.66
C ASN A 53 3.18 -12.79 11.93
N ASN A 54 4.44 -12.61 12.31
CA ASN A 54 5.05 -13.28 13.46
C ASN A 54 4.39 -12.91 14.80
N GLU A 55 3.95 -11.66 14.96
CA GLU A 55 3.33 -11.18 16.20
C GLU A 55 1.96 -11.85 16.44
N ASN A 56 1.12 -11.91 15.40
CA ASN A 56 -0.18 -12.54 15.42
C ASN A 56 -0.06 -14.05 15.64
N PHE A 57 0.95 -14.69 15.04
CA PHE A 57 1.27 -16.09 15.30
C PHE A 57 1.64 -16.32 16.77
N ALA A 58 2.57 -15.54 17.32
CA ALA A 58 2.96 -15.63 18.72
C ALA A 58 1.76 -15.43 19.66
N ARG A 59 0.90 -14.45 19.35
CA ARG A 59 -0.34 -14.21 20.08
C ARG A 59 -1.27 -15.42 20.04
N ALA A 60 -1.55 -15.98 18.87
CA ALA A 60 -2.40 -17.15 18.69
C ALA A 60 -1.89 -18.38 19.48
N VAL A 61 -0.58 -18.62 19.46
CA VAL A 61 0.04 -19.74 20.20
C VAL A 61 0.02 -19.51 21.72
N SER A 62 0.10 -18.26 22.17
CA SER A 62 0.05 -17.88 23.59
C SER A 62 -1.36 -18.00 24.19
N THR A 63 -2.39 -17.65 23.40
CA THR A 63 -3.80 -17.68 23.84
C THR A 63 -4.40 -19.09 23.79
N ALA A 64 -3.82 -19.99 22.99
CA ALA A 64 -4.26 -21.38 22.87
C ALA A 64 -4.25 -22.17 24.20
N LYS A 65 -5.42 -22.38 24.81
CA LYS A 65 -5.61 -23.24 26.00
C LYS A 65 -6.98 -23.96 25.95
N PRO A 66 -7.06 -25.30 25.80
CA PRO A 66 -5.99 -26.27 25.51
C PRO A 66 -5.69 -26.44 24.02
N LEU A 67 -6.52 -25.91 23.11
CA LEU A 67 -6.41 -26.09 21.66
C LEU A 67 -6.59 -24.75 20.95
N LEU A 68 -5.80 -24.52 19.91
CA LEU A 68 -6.00 -23.40 18.99
C LEU A 68 -6.94 -23.84 17.88
N ARG A 69 -8.09 -23.17 17.71
CA ARG A 69 -8.96 -23.39 16.55
C ARG A 69 -8.46 -22.53 15.40
N LEU A 70 -7.88 -23.19 14.40
CA LEU A 70 -7.42 -22.56 13.16
C LEU A 70 -8.45 -22.73 12.05
N CYS A 71 -8.53 -21.70 11.22
CA CYS A 71 -9.33 -21.66 10.02
C CYS A 71 -8.42 -21.33 8.84
N VAL A 72 -8.48 -22.17 7.81
CA VAL A 72 -7.77 -21.99 6.55
C VAL A 72 -8.79 -21.72 5.47
N GLN A 73 -8.65 -20.60 4.78
CA GLN A 73 -9.64 -20.17 3.78
C GLN A 73 -8.96 -19.66 2.51
N ARG A 74 -9.55 -19.95 1.34
CA ARG A 74 -9.04 -19.42 0.07
C ARG A 74 -9.30 -17.91 -0.05
N LYS A 75 -8.29 -17.15 -0.46
CA LYS A 75 -8.36 -15.72 -0.78
C LYS A 75 -9.43 -15.50 -1.85
N GLY A 76 -10.39 -14.61 -1.57
CA GLY A 76 -11.48 -14.28 -2.48
C GLY A 76 -12.75 -15.12 -2.30
N ASP A 77 -12.72 -16.22 -1.56
CA ASP A 77 -13.95 -16.87 -1.10
C ASP A 77 -14.50 -16.06 0.07
N GLN A 78 -15.80 -15.73 0.06
CA GLN A 78 -16.46 -14.99 1.14
C GLN A 78 -16.12 -15.63 2.49
N ILE A 79 -15.60 -14.84 3.44
CA ILE A 79 -15.35 -15.27 4.83
C ILE A 79 -16.69 -15.63 5.46
N ARG A 80 -17.11 -16.89 5.30
CA ARG A 80 -18.36 -17.40 5.86
C ARG A 80 -18.24 -17.79 7.33
N ILE A 81 -17.08 -17.56 7.94
CA ILE A 81 -16.73 -18.27 9.17
C ILE A 81 -16.69 -17.29 10.33
N PHE A 82 -17.71 -17.43 11.18
CA PHE A 82 -17.86 -16.97 12.56
C PHE A 82 -18.71 -15.71 12.84
N ASP A 83 -20.02 -15.83 12.57
CA ASP A 83 -21.02 -15.44 13.58
C ASP A 83 -20.79 -16.31 14.83
N SER A 84 -19.89 -15.89 15.70
CA SER A 84 -19.95 -16.27 17.11
C SER A 84 -20.43 -15.04 17.84
N HIS A 85 -21.75 -14.84 17.92
CA HIS A 85 -22.49 -14.17 19.01
C HIS A 85 -24.00 -14.28 18.71
N ASN A 86 -24.61 -15.40 19.11
CA ASN A 86 -25.89 -15.45 19.85
C ASN A 86 -26.53 -16.84 19.78
N LYS A 87 -26.40 -17.61 20.87
CA LYS A 87 -27.45 -18.54 21.26
C LYS A 87 -28.65 -17.71 21.73
N GLY A 88 -29.55 -17.37 20.82
CA GLY A 88 -30.75 -16.62 21.14
C GLY A 88 -31.61 -16.38 19.92
N ASN A 89 -32.80 -16.99 19.91
CA ASN A 89 -33.85 -16.80 18.92
C ASN A 89 -34.05 -15.32 18.55
N LYS A 90 -33.89 -14.97 17.27
CA LYS A 90 -34.83 -14.16 16.47
C LYS A 90 -34.27 -13.92 15.06
N LYS A 91 -35.07 -14.28 14.07
CA LYS A 91 -34.88 -13.89 12.66
C LYS A 91 -35.06 -12.37 12.55
N SER A 92 -33.98 -11.60 12.65
CA SER A 92 -33.94 -10.25 12.09
C SER A 92 -32.97 -10.28 10.90
N LYS A 93 -33.53 -10.40 9.69
CA LYS A 93 -32.83 -10.08 8.44
C LYS A 93 -32.62 -8.56 8.40
N LEU A 94 -31.72 -8.06 9.23
CA LEU A 94 -31.04 -6.81 8.92
C LEU A 94 -29.79 -7.24 8.17
N ASN A 95 -29.73 -6.94 6.88
CA ASN A 95 -28.50 -7.10 6.10
C ASN A 95 -27.47 -6.14 6.72
N SER A 96 -26.79 -6.58 7.77
CA SER A 96 -25.69 -5.86 8.36
C SER A 96 -24.61 -5.79 7.29
N LEU A 97 -24.28 -4.58 6.84
CA LEU A 97 -23.22 -4.36 5.88
C LEU A 97 -21.92 -4.86 6.52
N GLN A 98 -21.48 -6.06 6.15
CA GLN A 98 -20.24 -6.64 6.63
C GLN A 98 -19.07 -5.95 5.92
N ILE A 99 -18.47 -4.98 6.60
CA ILE A 99 -17.24 -4.31 6.16
C ILE A 99 -16.05 -5.19 6.56
N SER A 100 -15.23 -5.62 5.61
CA SER A 100 -14.05 -6.45 5.89
C SER A 100 -12.93 -5.64 6.56
N LEU A 101 -11.98 -6.33 7.18
CA LEU A 101 -10.74 -5.69 7.60
C LEU A 101 -10.00 -5.12 6.37
N PRO A 102 -9.35 -3.96 6.50
CA PRO A 102 -8.46 -3.45 5.46
C PRO A 102 -7.37 -4.47 5.11
N SER A 103 -7.19 -4.70 3.82
CA SER A 103 -6.19 -5.62 3.28
C SER A 103 -5.36 -4.93 2.21
N ASP A 104 -4.17 -5.45 1.92
CA ASP A 104 -3.30 -4.97 0.84
C ASP A 104 -2.87 -3.50 1.01
N PHE A 105 -2.43 -3.14 2.22
CA PHE A 105 -1.86 -1.82 2.50
C PHE A 105 -0.61 -1.58 1.66
N ARG A 106 -0.68 -0.57 0.79
CA ARG A 106 0.44 -0.17 -0.06
C ARG A 106 0.68 1.32 0.10
N LYS A 107 1.94 1.67 0.32
CA LYS A 107 2.36 3.08 0.26
C LYS A 107 2.22 3.57 -1.17
N VAL A 108 1.47 4.65 -1.36
CA VAL A 108 1.24 5.27 -2.68
C VAL A 108 2.04 6.56 -2.87
N SER A 109 2.30 7.30 -1.78
CA SER A 109 3.10 8.52 -1.84
C SER A 109 3.70 8.92 -0.48
N SER A 110 4.65 9.86 -0.49
CA SER A 110 5.09 10.60 0.70
C SER A 110 5.83 11.88 0.31
N ILE A 111 5.80 12.89 1.18
CA ILE A 111 6.75 14.01 1.14
C ILE A 111 8.10 13.53 1.66
N VAL A 112 9.20 13.97 1.05
CA VAL A 112 10.58 13.59 1.38
C VAL A 112 11.38 14.88 1.62
N ASP A 113 12.38 14.85 2.50
CA ASP A 113 13.37 15.91 2.68
C ASP A 113 12.79 17.31 2.97
N ALA A 114 11.63 17.36 3.62
CA ALA A 114 10.92 18.61 3.92
C ALA A 114 11.70 19.53 4.88
N ASP A 115 12.63 18.97 5.65
CA ASP A 115 13.49 19.64 6.62
C ASP A 115 14.79 20.19 6.02
N VAL A 116 15.24 19.64 4.89
CA VAL A 116 16.49 20.05 4.22
C VAL A 116 16.24 20.85 2.95
N LEU A 117 15.05 20.78 2.37
CA LEU A 117 14.68 21.55 1.18
C LEU A 117 14.24 22.98 1.54
N PRO A 118 14.43 23.95 0.64
CA PRO A 118 13.83 25.27 0.78
C PRO A 118 12.30 25.17 0.93
N VAL A 119 11.72 26.05 1.75
CA VAL A 119 10.26 26.09 2.00
C VAL A 119 9.39 26.33 0.75
N THR A 120 10.02 26.85 -0.32
CA THR A 120 9.40 27.08 -1.63
C THR A 120 9.43 25.84 -2.53
N GLN A 121 9.97 24.72 -2.05
CA GLN A 121 10.09 23.47 -2.78
C GLN A 121 9.42 22.33 -2.03
N ARG A 122 9.04 21.31 -2.78
CA ARG A 122 8.47 20.08 -2.24
C ARG A 122 9.02 18.89 -3.02
N ARG A 123 9.60 17.93 -2.31
CA ARG A 123 9.99 16.65 -2.89
C ARG A 123 8.93 15.59 -2.57
N VAL A 124 8.39 15.00 -3.61
CA VAL A 124 7.29 14.04 -3.55
C VAL A 124 7.77 12.70 -4.08
N LYS A 125 7.56 11.64 -3.31
CA LYS A 125 7.73 10.27 -3.75
C LYS A 125 6.38 9.71 -4.18
N LEU A 126 6.29 9.18 -5.39
CA LEU A 126 5.12 8.48 -5.93
C LEU A 126 5.47 7.02 -6.18
N VAL A 127 4.64 6.11 -5.68
CA VAL A 127 4.80 4.67 -5.82
C VAL A 127 3.60 4.12 -6.56
N ARG A 128 3.83 3.62 -7.78
CA ARG A 128 2.79 3.07 -8.66
C ARG A 128 2.22 1.74 -8.14
N GLY A 129 3.01 1.00 -7.37
CA GLY A 129 2.69 -0.37 -6.94
C GLY A 129 2.50 -1.30 -8.14
N ASN A 130 1.73 -2.37 -7.98
CA ASN A 130 1.51 -3.36 -9.05
C ASN A 130 0.52 -2.88 -10.13
N SER A 131 0.18 -1.60 -10.17
CA SER A 131 -0.77 -1.06 -11.13
C SER A 131 -0.09 -0.78 -12.47
N SER A 132 -0.66 -1.25 -13.58
CA SER A 132 -0.25 -0.82 -14.92
C SER A 132 -0.80 0.58 -15.28
N LYS A 133 -1.45 1.31 -14.36
CA LYS A 133 -1.91 2.68 -14.60
C LYS A 133 -0.76 3.68 -14.60
N PRO A 134 -0.80 4.73 -15.43
CA PRO A 134 0.22 5.78 -15.45
C PRO A 134 0.22 6.59 -14.14
N LEU A 135 1.28 7.37 -13.92
CA LEU A 135 1.42 8.25 -12.74
C LEU A 135 0.33 9.33 -12.64
N GLY A 136 -0.38 9.63 -13.73
CA GLY A 136 -1.59 10.44 -13.68
C GLY A 136 -1.38 11.95 -13.80
N PHE A 137 -0.29 12.40 -14.42
CA PHE A 137 -0.05 13.81 -14.73
C PHE A 137 0.69 13.98 -16.05
N TYR A 138 0.63 15.18 -16.61
CA TYR A 138 1.33 15.58 -17.83
C TYR A 138 2.22 16.77 -17.54
N ILE A 139 3.33 16.86 -18.26
CA ILE A 139 4.25 17.99 -18.22
C ILE A 139 4.21 18.78 -19.53
N ARG A 140 4.72 20.01 -19.48
CA ARG A 140 4.89 20.90 -20.64
C ARG A 140 6.13 21.75 -20.45
N ASP A 141 6.63 22.30 -21.54
CA ASP A 141 7.56 23.41 -21.51
C ASP A 141 6.88 24.70 -21.03
N GLY A 142 7.70 25.60 -20.50
CA GLY A 142 7.31 26.94 -20.10
C GLY A 142 8.52 27.81 -19.80
N ILE A 143 8.23 29.01 -19.29
CA ILE A 143 9.25 29.97 -18.89
C ILE A 143 9.18 30.13 -17.38
N SER A 144 10.30 29.87 -16.72
CA SER A 144 10.52 30.14 -15.30
C SER A 144 11.24 31.48 -15.15
N ILE A 145 10.81 32.28 -14.18
CA ILE A 145 11.46 33.54 -13.84
C ILE A 145 12.38 33.27 -12.66
N ARG A 146 13.67 33.54 -12.84
CA ARG A 146 14.68 33.35 -11.78
C ARG A 146 15.36 34.68 -11.48
N VAL A 147 15.64 34.90 -10.21
CA VAL A 147 16.48 36.00 -9.76
C VAL A 147 17.91 35.49 -9.73
N THR A 148 18.75 36.02 -10.62
CA THR A 148 20.18 35.75 -10.69
C THR A 148 20.96 36.96 -10.20
N SER A 149 22.28 36.82 -10.05
CA SER A 149 23.18 37.96 -9.75
C SER A 149 23.14 39.06 -10.81
N ASN A 150 22.69 38.74 -12.03
CA ASN A 150 22.59 39.68 -13.15
C ASN A 150 21.19 40.29 -13.30
N GLY A 151 20.26 39.97 -12.38
CA GLY A 151 18.90 40.49 -12.37
C GLY A 151 17.83 39.41 -12.56
N ILE A 152 16.72 39.77 -13.19
CA ILE A 152 15.59 38.86 -13.44
C ILE A 152 15.77 38.22 -14.82
N GLU A 153 15.93 36.90 -14.84
CA GLU A 153 16.13 36.13 -16.06
C GLU A 153 14.93 35.22 -16.35
N LYS A 154 14.58 35.12 -17.64
CA LYS A 154 13.60 34.17 -18.15
C LYS A 154 14.34 32.95 -18.66
N VAL A 155 14.18 31.82 -17.98
CA VAL A 155 14.83 30.56 -18.33
C VAL A 155 13.78 29.51 -18.73
N PRO A 156 14.11 28.57 -19.64
CA PRO A 156 13.25 27.42 -19.91
C PRO A 156 13.00 26.61 -18.63
N GLY A 157 11.77 26.15 -18.44
CA GLY A 157 11.36 25.32 -17.32
C GLY A 157 10.30 24.29 -17.70
N ILE A 158 10.18 23.25 -16.89
CA ILE A 158 9.19 22.18 -17.08
C ILE A 158 8.10 22.34 -16.04
N PHE A 159 6.84 22.25 -16.46
CA PHE A 159 5.69 22.49 -15.60
C PHE A 159 4.67 21.37 -15.71
N ILE A 160 3.95 21.08 -14.63
CA ILE A 160 2.79 20.20 -14.69
C ILE A 160 1.67 20.92 -15.46
N SER A 161 1.26 20.36 -16.59
CA SER A 161 0.23 20.94 -17.46
C SER A 161 -1.18 20.47 -17.10
N ARG A 162 -1.30 19.23 -16.61
CA ARG A 162 -2.58 18.59 -16.31
C ARG A 162 -2.41 17.46 -15.30
N LEU A 163 -3.42 17.27 -14.47
CA LEU A 163 -3.60 16.07 -13.64
C LEU A 163 -4.77 15.24 -14.17
N ILE A 164 -4.62 13.92 -14.16
CA ILE A 164 -5.69 12.98 -14.53
C ILE A 164 -6.57 12.77 -13.29
N SER A 165 -7.86 13.06 -13.41
CA SER A 165 -8.85 12.81 -12.35
C SER A 165 -8.85 11.34 -11.92
N GLY A 166 -8.71 11.10 -10.61
CA GLY A 166 -8.58 9.74 -10.05
C GLY A 166 -7.27 9.03 -10.41
N GLY A 167 -6.33 9.71 -11.07
CA GLY A 167 -4.96 9.24 -11.26
C GLY A 167 -4.15 9.27 -9.97
N LEU A 168 -2.98 8.60 -9.96
CA LEU A 168 -2.12 8.53 -8.78
C LEU A 168 -1.75 9.93 -8.27
N ALA A 169 -1.13 10.76 -9.12
CA ALA A 169 -0.71 12.11 -8.74
C ALA A 169 -1.87 12.97 -8.20
N ALA A 170 -3.01 13.00 -8.89
CA ALA A 170 -4.18 13.75 -8.44
C ALA A 170 -4.70 13.27 -7.08
N SER A 171 -4.74 11.94 -6.86
CA SER A 171 -5.24 11.34 -5.62
C SER A 171 -4.34 11.61 -4.41
N THR A 172 -3.06 11.92 -4.63
CA THR A 172 -2.16 12.29 -3.53
C THR A 172 -2.39 13.71 -3.01
N GLY A 173 -2.89 14.62 -3.87
CA GLY A 173 -2.98 16.04 -3.54
C GLY A 173 -1.63 16.74 -3.32
N LEU A 174 -0.51 16.07 -3.59
CA LEU A 174 0.84 16.59 -3.35
C LEU A 174 1.40 17.37 -4.54
N LEU A 175 0.81 17.19 -5.72
CA LEU A 175 1.17 17.86 -6.97
C LEU A 175 -0.06 18.63 -7.50
N ALA A 176 0.20 19.78 -8.11
CA ALA A 176 -0.81 20.64 -8.71
C ALA A 176 -0.42 21.04 -10.14
N VAL A 177 -1.43 21.47 -10.92
CA VAL A 177 -1.18 22.09 -12.22
C VAL A 177 -0.42 23.41 -12.00
N ASN A 178 0.53 23.68 -12.90
CA ASN A 178 1.48 24.79 -12.87
C ASN A 178 2.64 24.67 -11.88
N ASP A 179 2.74 23.58 -11.10
CA ASP A 179 3.95 23.30 -10.34
C ASP A 179 5.14 23.18 -11.31
N GLU A 180 6.24 23.87 -11.00
CA GLU A 180 7.49 23.79 -11.77
C GLU A 180 8.28 22.57 -11.30
N VAL A 181 8.62 21.68 -12.23
CA VAL A 181 9.48 20.52 -11.98
C VAL A 181 10.93 20.99 -11.97
N LEU A 182 11.66 20.68 -10.91
CA LEU A 182 13.06 21.05 -10.72
C LEU A 182 14.00 19.85 -10.86
N GLU A 183 13.55 18.69 -10.41
CA GLU A 183 14.40 17.48 -10.32
C GLU A 183 13.54 16.22 -10.46
N VAL A 184 14.11 15.19 -11.08
CA VAL A 184 13.56 13.84 -11.15
C VAL A 184 14.63 12.85 -10.70
N ASN A 185 14.35 12.12 -9.61
CA ASN A 185 15.20 11.07 -9.02
C ASN A 185 16.66 11.51 -8.81
N GLY A 186 16.91 12.70 -8.26
CA GLY A 186 18.27 13.21 -8.02
C GLY A 186 18.88 13.98 -9.20
N ILE A 187 18.19 14.06 -10.34
CA ILE A 187 18.72 14.69 -11.56
C ILE A 187 17.93 15.96 -11.85
N GLU A 188 18.63 17.10 -11.87
CA GLU A 188 18.04 18.39 -12.24
C GLU A 188 17.51 18.37 -13.68
N VAL A 189 16.36 19.02 -13.90
CA VAL A 189 15.74 19.11 -15.23
C VAL A 189 16.15 20.37 -16.00
N ALA A 190 16.88 21.28 -15.37
CA ALA A 190 17.37 22.50 -16.01
C ALA A 190 18.25 22.15 -17.23
N GLY A 191 17.97 22.77 -18.37
CA GLY A 191 18.71 22.53 -19.63
C GLY A 191 18.39 21.21 -20.34
N LYS A 192 17.47 20.39 -19.82
CA LYS A 192 16.98 19.18 -20.51
C LYS A 192 15.77 19.49 -21.38
N THR A 193 15.58 18.70 -22.44
CA THR A 193 14.38 18.80 -23.28
C THR A 193 13.17 18.14 -22.59
N LEU A 194 11.96 18.52 -22.99
CA LEU A 194 10.73 17.90 -22.50
C LEU A 194 10.72 16.38 -22.67
N ASP A 195 11.20 15.89 -23.81
CA ASP A 195 11.28 14.45 -24.11
C ASP A 195 12.25 13.75 -23.16
N GLN A 196 13.44 14.32 -22.91
CA GLN A 196 14.40 13.75 -21.96
C GLN A 196 13.82 13.65 -20.55
N VAL A 197 13.11 14.68 -20.10
CA VAL A 197 12.47 14.69 -18.77
C VAL A 197 11.32 13.67 -18.72
N THR A 198 10.57 13.53 -19.81
CA THR A 198 9.53 12.50 -19.94
C THR A 198 10.14 11.10 -19.83
N ASP A 199 11.23 10.83 -20.55
CA ASP A 199 11.94 9.54 -20.50
C ASP A 199 12.46 9.24 -19.09
N MET A 200 13.02 10.25 -18.40
CA MET A 200 13.46 10.11 -17.01
C MET A 200 12.31 9.73 -16.07
N MET A 201 11.13 10.34 -16.23
CA MET A 201 9.95 10.01 -15.43
C MET A 201 9.41 8.60 -15.75
N VAL A 202 9.41 8.20 -17.02
CA VAL A 202 8.95 6.87 -17.44
C VAL A 202 9.88 5.78 -16.92
N ALA A 203 11.21 5.98 -17.03
CA ALA A 203 12.22 5.06 -16.52
C ALA A 203 12.10 4.85 -15.00
N ASN A 204 11.68 5.87 -14.26
CA ASN A 204 11.50 5.83 -12.81
C ASN A 204 10.03 5.66 -12.38
N SER A 205 9.12 5.30 -13.30
CA SER A 205 7.66 5.34 -13.05
C SER A 205 7.15 4.38 -11.96
N GLN A 206 7.94 3.40 -11.54
CA GLN A 206 7.60 2.53 -10.41
C GLN A 206 7.84 3.21 -9.06
N ASN A 207 8.86 4.06 -8.98
CA ASN A 207 9.31 4.73 -7.77
C ASN A 207 9.89 6.10 -8.14
N LEU A 208 8.97 7.02 -8.47
CA LEU A 208 9.32 8.37 -8.90
C LEU A 208 9.55 9.25 -7.68
N ILE A 209 10.66 9.96 -7.65
CA ILE A 209 10.92 11.05 -6.70
C ILE A 209 11.03 12.32 -7.53
N ILE A 210 10.13 13.27 -7.30
CA ILE A 210 10.07 14.52 -8.05
C ILE A 210 10.18 15.69 -7.09
N THR A 211 11.09 16.61 -7.35
CA THR A 211 11.18 17.89 -6.64
C THR A 211 10.48 18.95 -7.47
N VAL A 212 9.49 19.62 -6.88
CA VAL A 212 8.72 20.68 -7.53
C VAL A 212 8.78 21.97 -6.73
N ARG A 213 8.57 23.10 -7.40
CA ARG A 213 8.20 24.38 -6.80
C ARG A 213 6.68 24.55 -6.97
N PRO A 214 5.90 24.50 -5.87
CA PRO A 214 4.44 24.65 -5.95
C PRO A 214 4.03 26.01 -6.52
N ALA A 215 2.98 26.04 -7.35
CA ALA A 215 2.47 27.29 -7.92
C ALA A 215 1.65 28.15 -6.93
N ASN A 216 1.09 27.52 -5.89
CA ASN A 216 0.14 28.13 -4.95
C ASN A 216 0.74 28.34 -3.55
N GLN A 217 1.84 29.07 -3.44
CA GLN A 217 2.36 29.55 -2.14
C GLN A 217 2.42 31.08 -2.12
#